data_AF-A0A563EX86-F1
#
_entry.id   AF-A0A563EX86-F1
#
_cell.length_a   1.000
_cell.length_b   1.000
_cell.length_c   1.000
_cell.angle_alpha   90.00
_cell.angle_beta   90.00
_cell.angle_gamma   90.00
#
_symmetry.space_group_name_H-M   'P 1'
#
loop_
_entity.id
_entity.type
_entity.pdbx_description
1 polymer ?
#
loop_
_entity_poly.entity_id
_entity_poly.type
_entity_poly.pdbx_seq_one_letter_code
_entity_poly.pdbx_strand_id
1 'polypeptide(L)'
;MFARALSALVLVATALVLGSSVANAAPTKLTHSDAAARFRAAGITWSSSGNCSDWNNRTCTSFTNINLTTVQGAITFKRASGCAVNVTGGTEVGHASGTYSHRNGYKVDYSLSTCVTNYITRTFTSIGGNKWKSGSGNIYFRESNHWDVTYYNCGGC
;
A
#
# COMPACT_ATOMS: atom_id res chain seq x y z
N MET A 1 52.37 -55.92 30.07
CA MET A 1 51.91 -54.53 30.31
C MET A 1 51.00 -54.15 29.16
N PHE A 2 49.69 -54.04 29.39
CA PHE A 2 48.68 -53.80 28.36
C PHE A 2 48.52 -52.29 28.12
N ALA A 3 48.64 -51.82 26.87
CA ALA A 3 48.27 -50.45 26.49
C ALA A 3 46.89 -50.45 25.82
N ARG A 4 45.97 -49.71 26.43
CA ARG A 4 44.54 -49.62 26.07
C ARG A 4 44.33 -48.68 24.87
N ALA A 5 43.49 -49.11 23.93
CA ALA A 5 42.94 -48.28 22.87
C ALA A 5 42.01 -47.19 23.43
N LEU A 6 42.17 -45.95 22.99
CA LEU A 6 41.21 -44.86 23.21
C LEU A 6 40.28 -44.74 22.00
N SER A 7 39.01 -45.09 22.19
CA SER A 7 37.93 -44.76 21.25
C SER A 7 37.55 -43.28 21.43
N ALA A 8 37.65 -42.50 20.35
CA ALA A 8 37.13 -41.14 20.30
C ALA A 8 35.62 -41.16 19.99
N LEU A 9 34.81 -40.65 20.91
CA LEU A 9 33.36 -40.48 20.73
C LEU A 9 33.11 -39.20 19.91
N VAL A 10 32.67 -39.35 18.66
CA VAL A 10 32.24 -38.22 17.82
C VAL A 10 30.78 -37.92 18.15
N LEU A 11 30.53 -36.82 18.87
CA LEU A 11 29.20 -36.28 19.09
C LEU A 11 28.83 -35.35 17.93
N VAL A 12 28.00 -35.84 17.01
CA VAL A 12 27.34 -34.99 16.00
C VAL A 12 26.11 -34.37 16.64
N ALA A 13 26.17 -33.08 16.97
CA ALA A 13 25.02 -32.32 17.44
C ALA A 13 24.25 -31.75 16.25
N THR A 14 23.13 -32.38 15.89
CA THR A 14 22.21 -31.87 14.86
C THR A 14 21.36 -30.76 15.47
N ALA A 15 21.64 -29.49 15.12
CA ALA A 15 20.81 -28.37 15.52
C ALA A 15 19.51 -28.36 14.70
N LEU A 16 18.38 -28.61 15.37
CA LEU A 16 17.05 -28.52 14.78
C LEU A 16 16.67 -27.04 14.64
N VAL A 17 16.78 -26.48 13.43
CA VAL A 17 16.31 -25.11 13.15
C VAL A 17 14.78 -25.14 13.10
N LEU A 18 14.13 -24.74 14.19
CA LEU A 18 12.69 -24.49 14.22
C LEU A 18 12.42 -23.21 13.41
N GLY A 19 12.07 -23.39 12.13
CA GLY A 19 11.60 -22.31 11.27
C GLY A 19 10.31 -21.72 11.82
N SER A 20 10.40 -20.53 12.41
CA SER A 20 9.23 -19.75 12.80
C SER A 20 8.59 -19.22 11.51
N SER A 21 7.45 -19.77 11.11
CA SER A 21 6.63 -19.17 10.07
C SER A 21 6.13 -17.83 10.61
N VAL A 22 6.70 -16.72 10.13
CA VAL A 22 6.09 -15.41 10.33
C VAL A 22 4.76 -15.44 9.59
N ALA A 23 3.67 -15.72 10.30
CA ALA A 23 2.34 -15.52 9.76
C ALA A 23 2.25 -14.04 9.37
N ASN A 24 2.17 -13.75 8.07
CA ASN A 24 1.93 -12.39 7.60
C ASN A 24 0.58 -11.95 8.18
N ALA A 25 0.64 -11.13 9.23
CA ALA A 25 -0.57 -10.58 9.84
C ALA A 25 -1.39 -9.86 8.75
N ALA A 26 -2.70 -10.06 8.78
CA ALA A 26 -3.60 -9.36 7.87
C ALA A 26 -3.39 -7.84 8.01
N PRO A 27 -3.46 -7.07 6.92
CA PRO A 27 -3.31 -5.62 6.99
C PRO A 27 -4.33 -5.01 7.95
N THR A 28 -3.89 -4.12 8.84
CA THR A 28 -4.80 -3.35 9.69
C THR A 28 -5.76 -2.55 8.81
N LYS A 29 -7.07 -2.72 9.06
CA LYS A 29 -8.14 -2.05 8.33
C LYS A 29 -8.64 -0.84 9.10
N LEU A 30 -8.99 0.21 8.37
CA LEU A 30 -9.58 1.43 8.93
C LEU A 30 -11.06 1.56 8.56
N THR A 31 -11.81 2.23 9.44
CA THR A 31 -13.12 2.76 9.08
C THR A 31 -12.96 3.95 8.12
N HIS A 32 -14.04 4.33 7.42
CA HIS A 32 -14.00 5.53 6.60
C HIS A 32 -13.66 6.79 7.40
N SER A 33 -14.27 6.98 8.57
CA SER A 33 -14.04 8.14 9.43
C SER A 33 -12.59 8.23 9.91
N ASP A 34 -11.97 7.11 10.27
CA ASP A 34 -10.57 7.11 10.72
C ASP A 34 -9.61 7.47 9.59
N ALA A 35 -9.81 6.91 8.40
CA ALA A 35 -9.01 7.24 7.22
C ALA A 35 -9.20 8.70 6.81
N ALA A 36 -10.44 9.19 6.78
CA ALA A 36 -10.79 10.57 6.46
C ALA A 36 -10.16 11.56 7.47
N ALA A 37 -10.17 11.25 8.76
CA ALA A 37 -9.53 12.08 9.78
C ALA A 37 -8.02 12.18 9.55
N ARG A 38 -7.35 11.07 9.24
CA ARG A 38 -5.91 11.02 8.94
C ARG A 38 -5.55 11.78 7.67
N PHE A 39 -6.34 11.62 6.60
CA PHE A 39 -6.17 12.39 5.36
C PHE A 39 -6.32 13.89 5.61
N ARG A 40 -7.38 14.30 6.30
CA ARG A 40 -7.60 15.71 6.64
C ARG A 40 -6.44 16.29 7.46
N ALA A 41 -5.96 15.57 8.47
CA ALA A 41 -4.82 15.98 9.29
C ALA A 41 -3.52 16.13 8.48
N ALA A 42 -3.38 15.40 7.37
CA ALA A 42 -2.24 15.50 6.45
C ALA A 42 -2.45 16.50 5.29
N GLY A 43 -3.59 17.18 5.24
CA GLY A 43 -3.94 18.09 4.14
C GLY A 43 -4.24 17.39 2.82
N ILE A 44 -4.72 16.13 2.87
CA ILE A 44 -5.27 15.40 1.73
C ILE A 44 -6.79 15.62 1.71
N THR A 45 -7.32 16.01 0.56
CA THR A 45 -8.76 16.17 0.33
C THR A 45 -9.33 14.94 -0.37
N TRP A 46 -10.65 14.83 -0.44
CA TRP A 46 -11.32 13.86 -1.28
C TRP A 46 -12.61 14.44 -1.86
N SER A 47 -13.10 13.83 -2.94
CA SER A 47 -14.33 14.26 -3.62
C SER A 47 -15.10 13.04 -4.08
N SER A 48 -16.38 12.99 -3.73
CA SER A 48 -17.33 11.94 -4.15
C SER A 48 -18.39 12.54 -5.06
N SER A 49 -18.56 11.97 -6.25
CA SER A 49 -19.60 12.42 -7.19
C SER A 49 -21.01 12.18 -6.68
N GLY A 50 -21.21 11.10 -5.90
CA GLY A 50 -22.47 10.79 -5.22
C GLY A 50 -22.68 11.51 -3.89
N ASN A 51 -21.75 12.37 -3.45
CA ASN A 51 -21.78 13.05 -2.16
C ASN A 51 -22.00 12.07 -0.97
N CYS A 52 -21.29 10.94 -1.00
CA CYS A 52 -21.48 9.84 -0.06
C CYS A 52 -20.18 9.04 0.18
N SER A 53 -20.19 8.17 1.19
CA SER A 53 -19.06 7.32 1.57
C SER A 53 -19.41 5.82 1.67
N ASP A 54 -20.53 5.40 1.08
CA ASP A 54 -20.94 4.00 1.06
C ASP A 54 -20.09 3.18 0.09
N TRP A 55 -19.30 2.25 0.60
CA TRP A 55 -18.45 1.37 -0.20
C TRP A 55 -19.23 0.43 -1.14
N ASN A 56 -20.53 0.22 -0.93
CA ASN A 56 -21.37 -0.59 -1.81
C ASN A 56 -22.02 0.24 -2.94
N ASN A 57 -21.68 1.54 -3.04
CA ASN A 57 -22.17 2.41 -4.10
C ASN A 57 -21.01 2.99 -4.92
N ARG A 58 -21.02 2.73 -6.23
CA ARG A 58 -19.95 3.10 -7.17
C ARG A 58 -19.76 4.60 -7.39
N THR A 59 -20.70 5.44 -6.97
CA THR A 59 -20.58 6.90 -7.07
C THR A 59 -20.00 7.53 -5.79
N CYS A 60 -19.89 6.75 -4.72
CA CYS A 60 -19.28 7.20 -3.49
C CYS A 60 -17.75 7.14 -3.58
N THR A 61 -17.06 7.97 -2.81
CA THR A 61 -15.65 7.73 -2.48
C THR A 61 -15.63 7.20 -1.07
N SER A 62 -15.35 5.90 -0.93
CA SER A 62 -15.33 5.26 0.39
C SER A 62 -13.92 4.90 0.81
N PHE A 63 -13.70 4.87 2.13
CA PHE A 63 -12.46 4.36 2.71
C PHE A 63 -12.74 3.22 3.70
N THR A 64 -13.94 2.67 3.68
CA THR A 64 -14.31 1.53 4.53
C THR A 64 -13.42 0.34 4.20
N ASN A 65 -12.80 -0.27 5.22
CA ASN A 65 -11.86 -1.37 5.07
C ASN A 65 -10.62 -1.04 4.21
N ILE A 66 -10.24 0.24 4.12
CA ILE A 66 -8.94 0.61 3.54
C ILE A 66 -7.80 0.13 4.44
N ASN A 67 -6.66 -0.23 3.86
CA ASN A 67 -5.48 -0.59 4.66
C ASN A 67 -4.89 0.65 5.31
N LEU A 68 -4.49 0.54 6.58
CA LEU A 68 -3.70 1.57 7.27
C LEU A 68 -2.46 1.96 6.45
N THR A 69 -1.77 0.95 5.89
CA THR A 69 -0.60 1.13 5.03
C THR A 69 -0.88 1.99 3.79
N THR A 70 -2.06 1.85 3.18
CA THR A 70 -2.47 2.65 2.01
C THR A 70 -2.68 4.11 2.42
N VAL A 71 -3.35 4.35 3.55
CA VAL A 71 -3.55 5.71 4.08
C VAL A 71 -2.20 6.36 4.44
N GLN A 72 -1.31 5.63 5.11
CA GLN A 72 0.04 6.12 5.43
C GLN A 72 0.86 6.38 4.16
N GLY A 73 0.80 5.49 3.17
CA GLY A 73 1.50 5.66 1.89
C GLY A 73 1.05 6.91 1.13
N ALA A 74 -0.26 7.17 1.09
CA ALA A 74 -0.81 8.39 0.51
C ALA A 74 -0.34 9.66 1.25
N ILE A 75 -0.25 9.60 2.58
CA ILE A 75 0.29 10.70 3.41
C ILE A 75 1.78 10.91 3.12
N THR A 76 2.56 9.85 3.03
CA THR A 76 3.97 9.90 2.64
C THR A 76 4.13 10.54 1.26
N PHE A 77 3.33 10.13 0.27
CA PHE A 77 3.32 10.72 -1.05
C PHE A 77 2.99 12.22 -1.02
N LYS A 78 1.95 12.63 -0.28
CA LYS A 78 1.58 14.04 -0.09
C LYS A 78 2.73 14.85 0.49
N ARG A 79 3.41 14.33 1.52
CA ARG A 79 4.55 15.01 2.16
C ARG A 79 5.76 15.12 1.24
N ALA A 80 6.11 14.03 0.56
CA ALA A 80 7.28 13.99 -0.33
C ALA A 80 7.08 14.84 -1.59
N SER A 81 5.88 14.84 -2.16
CA SER A 81 5.57 15.61 -3.36
C SER A 81 5.31 17.09 -3.10
N GLY A 82 4.85 17.45 -1.89
CA GLY A 82 4.34 18.78 -1.58
C GLY A 82 3.04 19.15 -2.32
N CYS A 83 2.57 18.33 -3.25
CA CYS A 83 1.44 18.62 -4.13
C CYS A 83 0.11 18.63 -3.39
N ALA A 84 -0.86 19.43 -3.82
CA ALA A 84 -2.25 19.20 -3.45
C ALA A 84 -2.71 17.83 -3.97
N VAL A 85 -3.21 16.98 -3.08
CA VAL A 85 -3.68 15.62 -3.40
C VAL A 85 -5.16 15.55 -3.06
N ASN A 86 -5.98 15.23 -4.07
CA ASN A 86 -7.40 14.99 -3.94
C ASN A 86 -7.72 13.55 -4.32
N VAL A 87 -8.28 12.79 -3.38
CA VAL A 87 -8.69 11.40 -3.57
C VAL A 87 -10.09 11.34 -4.17
N THR A 88 -10.27 10.62 -5.28
CA THR A 88 -11.55 10.49 -5.98
C THR A 88 -12.14 9.10 -5.92
N GLY A 89 -11.35 8.11 -5.51
CA GLY A 89 -11.75 6.72 -5.39
C GLY A 89 -10.96 6.02 -4.28
N GLY A 90 -11.59 5.06 -3.64
CA GLY A 90 -11.03 4.30 -2.53
C GLY A 90 -11.49 2.86 -2.57
N THR A 91 -12.37 2.45 -1.67
CA THR A 91 -12.77 1.05 -1.49
C THR A 91 -14.15 0.71 -2.01
N GLU A 92 -14.81 1.64 -2.70
CA GLU A 92 -16.12 1.44 -3.30
C GLU A 92 -16.18 0.31 -4.34
N VAL A 93 -17.38 -0.18 -4.62
CA VAL A 93 -17.65 -1.11 -5.73
C VAL A 93 -17.44 -0.45 -7.10
N GLY A 94 -17.22 -1.29 -8.12
CA GLY A 94 -17.08 -0.84 -9.51
C GLY A 94 -15.66 -0.99 -10.07
N HIS A 95 -14.70 -1.31 -9.20
CA HIS A 95 -13.31 -1.56 -9.55
C HIS A 95 -13.01 -3.03 -9.86
N ALA A 96 -11.93 -3.28 -10.59
CA ALA A 96 -11.46 -4.65 -10.88
C ALA A 96 -11.11 -5.42 -9.59
N SER A 97 -11.45 -6.71 -9.57
CA SER A 97 -11.09 -7.62 -8.48
C SER A 97 -9.62 -8.02 -8.52
N GLY A 98 -9.08 -8.44 -7.38
CA GLY A 98 -7.73 -8.99 -7.28
C GLY A 98 -7.16 -8.78 -5.88
N THR A 99 -6.04 -9.44 -5.58
CA THR A 99 -5.38 -9.34 -4.26
C THR A 99 -5.11 -7.88 -3.88
N TYR A 100 -4.46 -7.14 -4.77
CA TYR A 100 -4.11 -5.73 -4.60
C TYR A 100 -5.12 -4.84 -5.33
N SER A 101 -6.34 -4.78 -4.82
CA SER A 101 -7.47 -4.05 -5.42
C SER A 101 -7.99 -2.93 -4.51
N HIS A 102 -8.85 -2.08 -5.08
CA HIS A 102 -9.63 -1.07 -4.36
C HIS A 102 -10.46 -1.71 -3.25
N ARG A 103 -11.22 -2.76 -3.59
CA ARG A 103 -12.09 -3.44 -2.64
C ARG A 103 -11.31 -4.03 -1.47
N ASN A 104 -10.09 -4.50 -1.72
CA ASN A 104 -9.20 -5.03 -0.68
C ASN A 104 -8.38 -3.95 0.04
N GLY A 105 -8.64 -2.67 -0.22
CA GLY A 105 -8.07 -1.54 0.52
C GLY A 105 -6.63 -1.20 0.18
N TYR A 106 -6.09 -1.69 -0.94
CA TYR A 106 -4.71 -1.45 -1.35
C TYR A 106 -4.53 -0.20 -2.22
N LYS A 107 -5.64 0.37 -2.71
CA LYS A 107 -5.61 1.38 -3.76
C LYS A 107 -6.39 2.63 -3.37
N VAL A 108 -5.96 3.75 -3.94
CA VAL A 108 -6.67 5.02 -3.94
C VAL A 108 -6.47 5.69 -5.29
N ASP A 109 -7.48 6.42 -5.74
CA ASP A 109 -7.41 7.20 -6.97
C ASP A 109 -7.14 8.66 -6.65
N TYR A 110 -6.15 9.26 -7.30
CA TYR A 110 -5.91 10.69 -7.23
C TYR A 110 -6.40 11.39 -8.48
N SER A 111 -7.13 12.49 -8.30
CA SER A 111 -7.43 13.38 -9.42
C SER A 111 -6.15 13.79 -10.14
N LEU A 112 -6.19 13.89 -11.46
CA LEU A 112 -5.06 14.44 -12.21
C LEU A 112 -4.81 15.90 -11.80
N SER A 113 -3.56 16.21 -11.52
CA SER A 113 -3.07 17.58 -11.42
C SER A 113 -1.69 17.67 -12.05
N THR A 114 -1.31 18.86 -12.52
CA THR A 114 0.03 19.11 -13.08
C THR A 114 1.12 18.79 -12.06
N CYS A 115 0.93 19.15 -10.79
CA CYS A 115 1.90 18.87 -9.73
C CYS A 115 2.09 17.37 -9.51
N VAL A 116 1.00 16.64 -9.25
CA VAL A 116 1.04 15.18 -8.99
C VAL A 116 1.65 14.45 -10.19
N THR A 117 1.20 14.79 -11.40
CA THR A 117 1.68 14.17 -12.64
C THR A 117 3.17 14.43 -12.87
N ASN A 118 3.64 15.67 -12.68
CA ASN A 118 5.05 16.00 -12.86
C ASN A 118 5.92 15.34 -11.79
N TYR A 119 5.47 15.31 -10.53
CA TYR A 119 6.22 14.67 -9.46
C TYR A 119 6.40 13.18 -9.75
N ILE A 120 5.31 12.46 -10.08
CA ILE A 120 5.37 11.02 -10.39
C ILE A 120 6.29 10.77 -11.59
N THR A 121 6.07 11.47 -12.70
CA THR A 121 6.78 11.17 -13.95
C THR A 121 8.25 11.57 -13.94
N ARG A 122 8.64 12.54 -13.10
CA ARG A 122 10.05 12.96 -12.94
C ARG A 122 10.81 12.20 -11.86
N THR A 123 10.11 11.73 -10.82
CA THR A 123 10.76 11.16 -9.62
C THR A 123 10.75 9.64 -9.62
N PHE A 124 9.71 9.02 -10.19
CA PHE A 124 9.54 7.57 -10.16
C PHE A 124 10.00 6.92 -11.46
N THR A 125 10.38 5.65 -11.37
CA THR A 125 10.88 4.89 -12.52
C THR A 125 9.71 4.44 -13.39
N SER A 126 9.69 4.84 -14.66
CA SER A 126 8.73 4.29 -15.63
C SER A 126 8.95 2.80 -15.78
N ILE A 127 7.87 2.02 -15.73
CA ILE A 127 7.87 0.57 -15.96
C ILE A 127 7.04 0.20 -17.19
N GLY A 128 6.75 1.18 -18.06
CA GLY A 128 5.96 1.01 -19.28
C GLY A 128 4.44 1.01 -19.05
N GLY A 129 3.67 1.13 -20.14
CA GLY A 129 2.20 1.04 -20.10
C GLY A 129 1.53 2.07 -19.18
N ASN A 130 2.01 3.31 -19.19
CA ASN A 130 1.55 4.39 -18.29
C ASN A 130 1.70 4.07 -16.79
N LYS A 131 2.68 3.24 -16.41
CA LYS A 131 2.95 2.91 -15.01
C LYS A 131 4.32 3.42 -14.57
N TRP A 132 4.36 3.86 -13.32
CA TRP A 132 5.55 4.31 -12.63
C TRP A 132 5.67 3.60 -11.29
N LYS A 133 6.91 3.24 -10.92
CA LYS A 133 7.24 2.60 -9.66
C LYS A 133 8.04 3.55 -8.80
N SER A 134 7.52 3.86 -7.62
CA SER A 134 8.25 4.64 -6.61
C SER A 134 9.46 3.88 -6.08
N GLY A 135 10.41 4.59 -5.46
CA GLY A 135 11.60 3.97 -4.85
C GLY A 135 11.26 2.94 -3.76
N SER A 136 10.12 3.09 -3.08
CA SER A 136 9.63 2.09 -2.11
C SER A 136 8.88 0.93 -2.75
N GLY A 137 8.62 0.97 -4.06
CA GLY A 137 7.98 -0.10 -4.81
C GLY A 137 6.47 0.02 -5.01
N ASN A 138 5.81 1.06 -4.49
CA ASN A 138 4.40 1.35 -4.80
C ASN A 138 4.23 1.75 -6.28
N ILE A 139 3.08 1.41 -6.86
CA ILE A 139 2.81 1.53 -8.30
C ILE A 139 1.77 2.62 -8.55
N TYR A 140 2.06 3.47 -9.52
CA TYR A 140 1.25 4.60 -9.95
C TYR A 140 0.90 4.38 -11.41
N PHE A 141 -0.36 4.10 -11.69
CA PHE A 141 -0.87 3.90 -13.04
C PHE A 141 -1.66 5.14 -13.47
N ARG A 142 -1.23 5.78 -14.55
CA ARG A 142 -1.96 6.90 -15.12
C ARG A 142 -3.07 6.37 -16.02
N GLU A 143 -4.29 6.45 -15.52
CA GLU A 143 -5.49 6.23 -16.32
C GLU A 143 -5.91 7.53 -17.02
N SER A 144 -7.00 7.48 -17.79
CA SER A 144 -7.44 8.59 -18.63
C SER A 144 -7.72 9.87 -17.83
N ASN A 145 -8.35 9.76 -16.66
CA ASN A 145 -8.82 10.90 -15.87
C ASN A 145 -8.33 10.92 -14.42
N HIS A 146 -7.52 9.95 -13.98
CA HIS A 146 -6.96 9.89 -12.63
C HIS A 146 -5.66 9.07 -12.58
N TRP A 147 -5.00 9.11 -11.43
CA TRP A 147 -3.93 8.20 -11.06
C TRP A 147 -4.50 7.09 -10.18
N ASP A 148 -4.42 5.85 -10.66
CA ASP A 148 -4.72 4.65 -9.92
C ASP A 148 -3.45 4.21 -9.18
N VAL A 149 -3.44 4.32 -7.84
CA VAL A 149 -2.23 4.11 -7.04
C VAL A 149 -2.37 2.89 -6.15
N THR A 150 -1.48 1.92 -6.32
CA THR A 150 -1.41 0.70 -5.51
C THR A 150 -0.28 0.80 -4.47
N TYR A 151 -0.65 0.66 -3.20
CA TYR A 151 0.24 0.73 -2.06
C TYR A 151 0.53 -0.67 -1.50
N TYR A 152 1.75 -1.16 -1.69
CA TYR A 152 2.27 -2.38 -1.05
C TYR A 152 2.90 -2.10 0.32
N ASN A 153 3.36 -0.86 0.53
CA ASN A 153 3.93 -0.37 1.76
C ASN A 153 3.64 1.13 1.91
N CYS A 154 3.95 1.70 3.07
CA CYS A 154 3.70 3.11 3.33
C CYS A 154 4.80 4.07 2.88
N GLY A 155 5.86 3.58 2.22
CA GLY A 155 6.91 4.42 1.63
C GLY A 155 7.88 5.07 2.62
N GLY A 156 8.08 4.48 3.82
CA GLY A 156 8.98 5.02 4.86
C GLY A 156 8.26 5.72 6.02
N CYS A 157 7.02 5.30 6.30
CA CYS A 157 6.45 5.42 7.63
C CYS A 157 6.97 4.26 8.51
#